data_AF-A0A1X7RM13-F1
#
_entry.id   AF-A0A1X7RM13-F1
#
_cell.length_a   1.000
_cell.length_b   1.000
_cell.length_c   1.000
_cell.angle_alpha   90.00
_cell.angle_beta   90.00
_cell.angle_gamma   90.00
#
_symmetry.space_group_name_H-M   'P 1'
#
loop_
_entity.id
_entity.type
_entity.pdbx_description
1 polymer ?
#
loop_
_entity_poly.entity_id
_entity_poly.type
_entity_poly.pdbx_seq_one_letter_code
_entity_poly.pdbx_strand_id
1 'polypeptide(L)'
;MAPIFTYAVAALAFAQSAYAVVYAARCKFGNPLVQDNRITRAVCNLTNEHTTKDGSWHYVEVDNECKYLAGDNPRDQPGWAVFVKYCTYYKGYPDA
;
A
#
# COMPACT_ATOMS: atom_id res chain seq x y z
N MET A 1 25.94 28.82 28.60
CA MET A 1 24.52 28.41 28.66
C MET A 1 23.97 28.42 27.24
N ALA A 2 23.47 27.27 26.79
CA ALA A 2 22.73 26.94 25.56
C ALA A 2 23.30 27.35 24.18
N PRO A 3 23.47 26.35 23.30
CA PRO A 3 22.80 26.38 22.01
C PRO A 3 22.02 25.07 21.81
N ILE A 4 20.96 24.88 22.60
CA ILE A 4 20.05 23.73 22.47
C ILE A 4 18.97 24.02 21.41
N PHE A 5 18.80 25.29 21.01
CA PHE A 5 17.70 25.73 20.15
C PHE A 5 17.84 25.37 18.66
N THR A 6 19.04 25.09 18.16
CA THR A 6 19.25 24.80 16.73
C THR A 6 18.92 23.35 16.35
N TYR A 7 18.91 22.42 17.31
CA TYR A 7 18.60 21.01 17.06
C TYR A 7 17.09 20.71 17.03
N ALA A 8 16.26 21.57 17.64
CA ALA A 8 14.81 21.35 17.68
C ALA A 8 14.14 21.60 16.32
N VAL A 9 14.60 22.59 15.56
CA VAL A 9 13.99 22.94 14.26
C VAL A 9 14.27 21.89 13.18
N ALA A 10 15.43 21.23 13.25
CA ALA A 10 15.76 20.13 12.33
C ALA A 10 14.88 18.90 12.55
N ALA A 11 14.44 18.62 13.78
CA ALA A 11 13.55 17.49 14.08
C ALA A 11 12.12 17.71 13.55
N LEU A 12 11.64 18.96 13.47
CA LEU A 12 10.31 19.28 12.93
C LEU A 12 10.23 19.20 11.40
N ALA A 13 11.35 19.40 10.68
CA ALA A 13 11.37 19.29 9.22
C ALA A 13 11.30 17.84 8.71
N PHE A 14 11.69 16.85 9.52
CA PHE A 14 11.52 15.43 9.20
C PHE A 14 10.16 14.86 9.64
N ALA A 15 9.33 15.64 10.36
CA ALA A 15 8.02 15.18 10.82
C ALA A 15 6.92 15.24 9.74
N GLN A 16 7.19 15.85 8.58
CA GLN A 16 6.19 16.00 7.50
C GLN A 16 6.01 14.74 6.62
N SER A 17 6.81 13.69 6.78
CA SER A 17 6.77 12.52 5.89
C SER A 17 5.78 11.42 6.30
N ALA A 18 4.97 11.61 7.34
CA ALA A 18 4.26 10.50 7.99
C ALA A 18 2.72 10.59 7.96
N TYR A 19 2.10 11.29 7.01
CA TYR A 19 0.69 11.02 6.68
C TYR A 19 0.63 9.84 5.72
N ALA A 20 0.90 8.64 6.25
CA ALA A 20 0.62 7.40 5.54
C ALA A 20 -0.89 7.19 5.51
N VAL A 21 -1.52 7.47 4.37
CA VAL A 21 -2.92 7.15 4.14
C VAL A 21 -3.00 5.65 3.84
N VAL A 22 -3.99 4.98 4.45
CA VAL A 22 -4.25 3.55 4.24
C VAL A 22 -5.20 3.40 3.06
N TYR A 23 -4.76 2.72 2.02
CA TYR A 23 -5.54 2.39 0.82
C TYR A 23 -5.84 0.89 0.75
N ALA A 24 -6.83 0.51 -0.05
CA ALA A 24 -7.29 -0.87 -0.19
C ALA A 24 -7.13 -1.35 -1.63
N ALA A 25 -6.07 -2.11 -1.88
CA ALA A 25 -5.82 -2.70 -3.19
C ALA A 25 -6.77 -3.87 -3.44
N ARG A 26 -7.50 -3.85 -4.55
CA ARG A 26 -8.49 -4.87 -4.93
C ARG A 26 -8.13 -5.49 -6.26
N CYS A 27 -8.24 -6.81 -6.37
CA CYS A 27 -8.16 -7.51 -7.65
C CYS A 27 -9.56 -8.00 -8.03
N LYS A 28 -10.17 -7.36 -9.03
CA LYS A 28 -11.58 -7.54 -9.40
C LYS A 28 -11.76 -8.46 -10.61
N PHE A 29 -12.86 -9.20 -10.62
CA PHE A 29 -13.25 -10.16 -11.65
C PHE A 29 -14.76 -10.06 -11.95
N GLY A 30 -15.18 -10.62 -13.08
CA GLY A 30 -16.59 -10.73 -13.46
C GLY A 30 -17.21 -9.47 -14.06
N ASN A 31 -18.54 -9.47 -14.20
CA ASN A 31 -19.34 -8.33 -14.69
C ASN A 31 -20.66 -8.25 -13.88
N PRO A 32 -20.83 -7.31 -12.94
CA PRO A 32 -19.92 -6.18 -12.65
C PRO A 32 -18.61 -6.63 -11.99
N LEU A 33 -17.56 -5.82 -12.13
CA LEU A 33 -16.25 -6.08 -11.55
C LEU A 33 -16.33 -6.03 -10.01
N VAL A 34 -16.21 -7.20 -9.38
CA VAL A 34 -16.19 -7.36 -7.92
C VAL A 34 -14.90 -8.00 -7.47
N GLN A 35 -14.45 -7.69 -6.27
CA GLN A 35 -13.22 -8.23 -5.72
C GLN A 35 -13.31 -9.75 -5.54
N ASP A 36 -12.29 -10.48 -6.00
CA ASP A 36 -12.08 -11.87 -5.56
C ASP A 36 -11.14 -11.88 -4.36
N ASN A 37 -11.65 -12.27 -3.20
CA ASN A 37 -10.90 -12.23 -1.93
C ASN A 37 -9.69 -13.18 -1.94
N ARG A 38 -9.79 -14.34 -2.60
CA ARG A 38 -8.70 -15.32 -2.64
C ARG A 38 -7.57 -14.81 -3.53
N ILE A 39 -7.90 -14.30 -4.71
CA ILE A 39 -6.90 -13.74 -5.62
C ILE A 39 -6.31 -12.47 -5.03
N THR A 40 -7.13 -11.58 -4.48
CA THR A 40 -6.66 -10.35 -3.83
C THR A 40 -5.70 -10.66 -2.69
N ARG A 41 -5.99 -11.66 -1.83
CA ARG A 41 -5.06 -12.09 -0.78
C ARG A 41 -3.77 -12.69 -1.34
N ALA A 42 -3.86 -13.56 -2.34
CA ALA A 42 -2.68 -14.17 -2.96
C ALA A 42 -1.76 -13.10 -3.59
N VAL A 43 -2.34 -12.17 -4.34
CA VAL A 43 -1.63 -11.02 -4.91
C VAL A 43 -1.05 -10.14 -3.81
N CYS A 44 -1.79 -9.88 -2.73
CA CYS A 44 -1.30 -9.09 -1.59
C CYS A 44 -0.04 -9.70 -0.97
N ASN A 45 -0.06 -11.01 -0.71
CA ASN A 45 1.07 -11.73 -0.14
C ASN A 45 2.27 -11.73 -1.09
N LEU A 46 2.05 -11.97 -2.39
CA LEU A 46 3.10 -11.92 -3.41
C LEU A 46 3.72 -10.52 -3.49
N THR A 47 2.91 -9.47 -3.48
CA THR A 47 3.42 -8.09 -3.44
C THR A 47 4.23 -7.85 -2.19
N ASN A 48 3.74 -8.23 -1.01
CA ASN A 48 4.46 -8.11 0.25
C ASN A 48 5.84 -8.77 0.17
N GLU A 49 5.92 -9.99 -0.35
CA GLU A 49 7.19 -10.74 -0.51
C GLU A 49 8.18 -10.08 -1.47
N HIS A 50 7.69 -9.34 -2.48
CA HIS A 50 8.51 -8.73 -3.53
C HIS A 50 8.73 -7.22 -3.35
N THR A 51 8.29 -6.65 -2.22
CA THR A 51 8.51 -5.24 -1.86
C THR A 51 9.28 -5.11 -0.55
N THR A 52 9.83 -3.92 -0.30
CA THR A 52 10.38 -3.57 1.01
C THR A 52 9.30 -3.68 2.09
N LYS A 53 9.68 -4.13 3.29
CA LYS A 53 8.77 -4.29 4.43
C LYS A 53 8.55 -2.94 5.12
N ASP A 54 7.59 -2.19 4.63
CA ASP A 54 7.18 -0.85 5.09
C ASP A 54 5.86 -0.86 5.89
N GLY A 55 5.25 -2.04 6.08
CA GLY A 55 3.92 -2.20 6.68
C GLY A 55 2.77 -2.19 5.66
N SER A 56 3.07 -2.04 4.37
CA SER A 56 2.12 -2.18 3.27
C SER A 56 1.87 -3.66 2.91
N TRP A 57 0.84 -3.90 2.10
CA TRP A 57 0.52 -5.20 1.50
C TRP A 57 0.16 -6.27 2.53
N HIS A 58 -0.66 -5.90 3.51
CA HIS A 58 -1.21 -6.85 4.46
C HIS A 58 -2.69 -7.06 4.21
N TYR A 59 -3.06 -8.31 3.99
CA TYR A 59 -4.46 -8.69 3.85
C TYR A 59 -5.13 -8.74 5.23
N VAL A 60 -6.21 -7.99 5.41
CA VAL A 60 -6.99 -7.92 6.64
C VAL A 60 -8.28 -8.71 6.44
N GLU A 61 -8.36 -9.89 7.08
CA GLU A 61 -9.48 -10.83 6.92
C GLU A 61 -10.83 -10.25 7.40
N VAL A 62 -10.83 -9.33 8.36
CA VAL A 62 -12.08 -8.75 8.91
C VAL A 62 -12.82 -7.87 7.89
N ASP A 63 -12.06 -7.16 7.04
CA ASP A 63 -12.61 -6.25 6.02
C ASP A 63 -12.47 -6.84 4.60
N ASN A 64 -11.78 -7.97 4.46
CA ASN A 64 -11.35 -8.57 3.19
C ASN A 64 -10.49 -7.64 2.32
N GLU A 65 -9.64 -6.79 2.90
CA GLU A 65 -8.88 -5.78 2.15
C GLU A 65 -7.38 -6.03 2.18
N CYS A 66 -6.72 -5.86 1.03
CA CYS A 66 -5.26 -5.72 0.99
C CYS A 66 -4.90 -4.27 1.29
N LYS A 67 -4.48 -4.00 2.53
CA LYS A 67 -4.15 -2.64 2.97
C LYS A 67 -2.71 -2.30 2.61
N TYR A 68 -2.50 -1.11 2.06
CA TYR A 68 -1.17 -0.58 1.78
C TYR A 68 -1.07 0.89 2.16
N LEU A 69 0.15 1.32 2.49
CA LEU A 69 0.44 2.67 2.94
C LEU A 69 0.97 3.47 1.77
N ALA A 70 0.39 4.65 1.55
CA ALA A 70 0.89 5.58 0.55
C ALA A 70 0.75 7.04 1.00
N GLY A 71 1.36 7.96 0.25
CA GLY A 71 1.06 9.38 0.32
C GLY A 71 -0.17 9.72 -0.51
N ASP A 72 -0.28 10.96 -0.97
CA ASP A 72 -1.48 11.48 -1.65
C ASP A 72 -1.87 10.72 -2.93
N ASN A 73 -0.89 10.17 -3.66
CA ASN A 73 -1.13 9.35 -4.84
C ASN A 73 -0.75 7.89 -4.61
N PRO A 74 -1.73 6.99 -4.40
CA PRO A 74 -1.45 5.62 -4.01
C PRO A 74 -0.92 4.76 -5.15
N ARG A 75 -1.08 5.20 -6.41
CA ARG A 75 -0.59 4.46 -7.59
C ARG A 75 0.88 4.74 -7.91
N ASP A 76 1.47 5.76 -7.29
CA ASP A 76 2.88 6.10 -7.47
C ASP A 76 3.80 5.28 -6.56
N GLN A 77 3.23 4.53 -5.59
CA GLN A 77 4.00 3.62 -4.77
C GLN A 77 4.62 2.49 -5.62
N PRO A 78 5.91 2.15 -5.43
CA PRO A 78 6.55 1.10 -6.23
C PRO A 78 5.85 -0.27 -6.06
N GLY A 79 5.27 -0.54 -4.88
CA GLY A 79 4.50 -1.76 -4.65
C GLY A 79 3.21 -1.86 -5.47
N TRP A 80 2.64 -0.73 -5.89
CA TRP A 80 1.43 -0.72 -6.73
C TRP A 80 1.68 -1.39 -8.08
N ALA A 81 2.82 -1.11 -8.72
CA ALA A 81 3.20 -1.76 -9.98
C ALA A 81 3.36 -3.28 -9.83
N VAL A 82 3.86 -3.73 -8.68
CA VAL A 82 3.99 -5.16 -8.35
C VAL A 82 2.62 -5.80 -8.17
N PHE A 83 1.71 -5.14 -7.44
CA PHE A 83 0.32 -5.58 -7.30
C PHE A 83 -0.40 -5.68 -8.65
N VAL A 84 -0.27 -4.65 -9.50
CA VAL A 84 -0.83 -4.65 -10.86
C VAL A 84 -0.30 -5.82 -11.68
N LYS A 85 1.02 -6.08 -11.63
CA LYS A 85 1.64 -7.20 -12.34
C LYS A 85 1.02 -8.54 -11.96
N TYR A 86 0.88 -8.83 -10.67
CA TYR A 86 0.32 -10.11 -10.23
C TYR A 86 -1.19 -10.19 -10.47
N CYS A 87 -1.95 -9.13 -10.22
CA CYS A 87 -3.39 -9.13 -10.48
C CYS A 87 -3.70 -9.36 -11.97
N THR A 88 -2.99 -8.68 -12.86
CA THR A 88 -3.17 -8.86 -14.32
C THR A 88 -2.65 -10.22 -14.82
N TYR A 89 -1.63 -10.80 -14.19
CA TYR A 89 -1.19 -12.18 -14.45
C TYR A 89 -2.33 -13.18 -14.22
N TYR A 90 -3.10 -13.01 -13.14
CA TYR A 90 -4.31 -13.79 -12.85
C TYR A 90 -5.54 -13.38 -13.67
N LYS A 91 -5.39 -12.47 -14.65
CA LYS A 91 -6.49 -11.93 -15.48
C LYS A 91 -7.51 -11.07 -14.72
N GLY A 92 -7.13 -10.56 -13.55
CA GLY A 92 -7.96 -9.63 -12.77
C GLY A 92 -7.71 -8.17 -13.15
N TYR A 93 -8.62 -7.32 -12.69
CA TYR A 93 -8.56 -5.86 -12.84
C TYR A 93 -8.12 -5.22 -11.51
N PRO A 94 -6.94 -4.59 -11.44
CA PRO A 94 -6.45 -3.96 -10.22
C PRO A 94 -7.15 -2.62 -9.96
N ASP A 95 -7.50 -2.37 -8.69
CA ASP A 95 -8.07 -1.11 -8.19
C ASP A 95 -7.39 -0.70 -6.88
N ALA A 96 -7.26 0.61 -6.66
CA ALA A 96 -6.46 1.23 -5.59
C ALA A 96 -7.35 1.87 -4.51
#